data_AF-H0AAZ4-F1
#
_entry.id   AF-H0AAZ4-F1
#
_cell.length_a   1.000
_cell.length_b   1.000
_cell.length_c   1.000
_cell.angle_alpha   90.00
_cell.angle_beta   90.00
_cell.angle_gamma   90.00
#
_symmetry.space_group_name_H-M   'P 1'
#
loop_
_entity.id
_entity.type
_entity.pdbx_description
1 polymer ?
#
loop_
_entity_poly.entity_id
_entity_poly.type
_entity_poly.pdbx_seq_one_letter_code
_entity_poly.pdbx_strand_id
1 'polypeptide(L)'
;MDEKIFSSELGDVKVSIDEIERPEREGDWSRIESEFSEKELIDQIDFRELEEIDFDPGSYFSVIKLKIDGEWKRMFFRFEDEGDDCFDFLKYQFSSYQQNH
;
A
#
# COMPACT_ATOMS: atom_id res chain seq x y z
N MET A 1 -12.58 4.77 15.76
CA MET A 1 -11.23 4.81 15.20
C MET A 1 -11.36 4.10 13.88
N ASP A 2 -11.28 4.85 12.78
CA ASP A 2 -11.60 4.35 11.45
C ASP A 2 -10.41 3.56 10.91
N GLU A 3 -10.28 2.33 11.38
CA GLU A 3 -9.40 1.32 10.79
C GLU A 3 -10.21 0.54 9.75
N LYS A 4 -9.62 0.29 8.58
CA LYS A 4 -10.21 -0.55 7.55
C LYS A 4 -9.19 -1.57 7.06
N ILE A 5 -9.64 -2.82 6.94
CA ILE A 5 -8.88 -3.94 6.41
C ILE A 5 -9.37 -4.20 4.98
N PHE A 6 -8.43 -4.44 4.08
CA PHE A 6 -8.60 -4.73 2.66
C PHE A 6 -8.01 -6.10 2.37
N SER A 7 -8.82 -6.97 1.80
CA SER A 7 -8.42 -8.34 1.53
C SER A 7 -7.52 -8.42 0.32
N SER A 8 -6.46 -9.22 0.42
CA SER A 8 -5.59 -9.52 -0.70
C SER A 8 -5.06 -10.95 -0.62
N GLU A 9 -4.98 -11.64 -1.75
CA GLU A 9 -4.33 -12.95 -1.81
C GLU A 9 -2.83 -12.88 -1.48
N LEU A 10 -2.24 -11.68 -1.52
CA LEU A 10 -0.86 -11.42 -1.13
C LEU A 10 -0.72 -11.13 0.37
N GLY A 11 -1.81 -11.20 1.14
CA GLY A 11 -1.90 -10.85 2.55
C GLY A 11 -2.68 -9.55 2.78
N ASP A 12 -3.55 -9.54 3.78
CA ASP A 12 -4.44 -8.41 4.02
C ASP A 12 -3.68 -7.11 4.34
N VAL A 13 -4.23 -5.99 3.87
CA VAL A 13 -3.69 -4.65 4.12
C VAL A 13 -4.62 -3.87 5.02
N LYS A 14 -4.05 -3.25 6.04
CA LYS A 14 -4.76 -2.44 7.01
C LYS A 14 -4.37 -0.98 6.87
N VAL A 15 -5.36 -0.10 6.83
CA VAL A 15 -5.16 1.35 6.86
C VAL A 15 -5.80 1.91 8.12
N SER A 16 -5.01 2.61 8.93
CA SER A 16 -5.44 3.29 10.15
C SER A 16 -5.51 4.82 9.93
N ILE A 17 -5.53 5.59 11.01
CA ILE A 17 -5.53 7.06 10.97
C ILE A 17 -4.17 7.66 10.57
N ASP A 18 -3.08 6.93 10.82
CA ASP A 18 -1.70 7.43 10.71
C ASP A 18 -0.73 6.44 10.07
N GLU A 19 -1.17 5.24 9.71
CA GLU A 19 -0.32 4.24 9.04
C GLU A 19 -1.10 3.37 8.06
N ILE A 20 -0.34 2.73 7.16
CA ILE A 20 -0.78 1.60 6.36
C ILE A 20 0.20 0.45 6.56
N GLU A 21 -0.32 -0.76 6.79
CA GLU A 21 0.48 -1.95 7.05
C GLU A 21 -0.10 -3.20 6.37
N ARG A 22 0.77 -4.12 5.99
CA ARG A 22 0.52 -5.52 5.64
C ARG A 22 1.20 -6.36 6.71
N PRO A 23 0.46 -6.82 7.74
CA PRO A 23 1.05 -7.52 8.88
C PRO A 23 1.76 -8.81 8.47
N GLU A 24 1.18 -9.54 7.51
CA GLU A 24 1.71 -10.81 7.02
C GLU A 24 1.60 -10.86 5.49
N ARG A 25 2.68 -11.31 4.83
CA ARG A 25 2.66 -11.64 3.41
C ARG A 25 2.12 -13.06 3.25
N GLU A 26 1.11 -13.21 2.40
CA GLU A 26 0.49 -14.50 2.08
C GLU A 26 0.54 -14.78 0.57
N GLY A 27 0.22 -16.01 0.16
CA GLY A 27 0.15 -16.38 -1.26
C GLY A 27 1.51 -16.42 -1.98
N ASP A 28 1.46 -16.31 -3.31
CA ASP A 28 2.65 -16.42 -4.18
C ASP A 28 3.26 -15.06 -4.49
N TRP A 29 4.32 -14.72 -3.73
CA TRP A 29 5.17 -13.54 -3.91
C TRP A 29 6.32 -13.75 -4.89
N SER A 30 6.60 -15.00 -5.28
CA SER A 30 7.81 -15.36 -6.03
C SER A 30 7.98 -14.53 -7.31
N ARG A 31 6.87 -14.19 -7.96
CA ARG A 31 6.87 -13.36 -9.17
C ARG A 31 7.29 -11.91 -8.87
N ILE A 32 6.75 -11.32 -7.81
CA ILE A 32 7.09 -9.95 -7.38
C ILE A 32 8.56 -9.90 -6.99
N GLU A 33 9.01 -10.86 -6.18
CA GLU A 33 10.39 -10.93 -5.70
C GLU A 33 11.40 -11.25 -6.81
N SER A 34 10.96 -11.84 -7.93
CA SER A 34 11.80 -12.05 -9.10
C SER A 34 11.97 -10.81 -9.98
N GLU A 35 11.02 -9.87 -9.92
CA GLU A 35 10.98 -8.68 -10.78
C GLU A 35 11.40 -7.40 -10.04
N PHE A 36 11.23 -7.35 -8.72
CA PHE A 36 11.49 -6.19 -7.88
C PHE A 36 12.43 -6.52 -6.72
N SER A 37 13.32 -5.59 -6.40
CA SER A 37 14.19 -5.75 -5.24
C SER A 37 13.42 -5.51 -3.94
N GLU A 38 13.82 -6.17 -2.84
CA GLU A 38 13.20 -5.96 -1.51
C GLU A 38 13.18 -4.48 -1.09
N LYS A 39 14.16 -3.68 -1.54
CA LYS A 39 14.24 -2.25 -1.26
C LYS A 39 13.14 -1.43 -1.93
N GLU A 40 12.51 -1.97 -2.96
CA GLU A 40 11.40 -1.34 -3.67
C GLU A 40 10.04 -1.77 -3.10
N LEU A 41 10.01 -2.83 -2.29
CA LEU A 41 8.81 -3.34 -1.66
C LEU A 41 8.59 -2.65 -0.33
N ILE A 42 7.32 -2.46 0.03
CA ILE A 42 6.97 -1.96 1.35
C ILE A 42 5.70 -2.64 1.86
N ASP A 43 5.77 -3.05 3.13
CA ASP A 43 4.65 -3.64 3.83
C ASP A 43 4.11 -2.71 4.89
N GLN A 44 4.87 -1.76 5.43
CA GLN A 44 4.39 -0.81 6.45
C GLN A 44 4.95 0.59 6.21
N ILE A 45 4.13 1.61 6.41
CA ILE A 45 4.57 3.01 6.49
C ILE A 45 3.71 3.84 7.44
N ASP A 46 4.37 4.71 8.19
CA ASP A 46 3.77 5.81 8.94
C ASP A 46 3.58 7.04 8.05
N PHE A 47 2.42 7.69 8.13
CA PHE A 47 2.10 8.85 7.29
C PHE A 47 3.03 10.05 7.49
N ARG A 48 3.80 10.10 8.59
CA ARG A 48 4.87 11.09 8.79
C ARG A 48 6.00 10.97 7.78
N GLU A 49 6.25 9.76 7.28
CA GLU A 49 7.32 9.47 6.32
C GLU A 49 6.82 9.54 4.87
N LEU A 50 5.50 9.56 4.69
CA LEU A 50 4.86 9.53 3.39
C LEU A 50 4.82 10.92 2.76
N GLU A 51 5.41 11.06 1.58
CA GLU A 51 5.41 12.32 0.80
C GLU A 51 4.24 12.37 -0.19
N GLU A 52 4.08 11.31 -0.96
CA GLU A 52 3.12 11.21 -2.06
C GLU A 52 2.61 9.78 -2.19
N ILE A 53 1.38 9.65 -2.70
CA ILE A 53 0.77 8.37 -3.05
C ILE A 53 0.32 8.39 -4.50
N ASP A 54 0.43 7.24 -5.16
CA ASP A 54 -0.07 7.02 -6.53
C ASP A 54 -0.58 5.59 -6.66
N PHE A 55 -1.38 5.33 -7.68
CA PHE A 55 -1.98 4.02 -7.93
C PHE A 55 -1.76 3.57 -9.36
N ASP A 56 -1.31 2.34 -9.50
CA ASP A 56 -1.16 1.65 -10.77
C ASP A 56 -2.07 0.43 -10.77
N PRO A 57 -3.19 0.44 -11.51
CA PRO A 57 -4.11 -0.69 -11.51
C PRO A 57 -3.47 -1.96 -12.09
N GLY A 58 -2.43 -1.81 -12.93
CA GLY A 58 -1.77 -2.93 -13.62
C GLY A 58 -2.75 -3.88 -14.32
N SER A 59 -2.26 -5.03 -14.76
CA SER A 59 -3.08 -6.08 -15.39
C SER A 59 -2.94 -7.46 -14.75
N TYR A 60 -1.99 -7.59 -13.82
CA TYR A 60 -1.69 -8.84 -13.11
C TYR A 60 -1.56 -8.59 -11.61
N PHE A 61 -0.92 -7.47 -11.27
CA PHE A 61 -0.96 -6.89 -9.93
C PHE A 61 -1.39 -5.44 -10.03
N SER A 62 -2.23 -5.01 -9.10
CA SER A 62 -2.42 -3.59 -8.82
C SER A 62 -1.39 -3.16 -7.76
N VAL A 63 -0.96 -1.90 -7.81
CA VAL A 63 0.16 -1.40 -7.02
C VAL A 63 -0.17 -0.05 -6.44
N ILE A 64 -0.13 0.04 -5.11
CA ILE A 64 -0.08 1.32 -4.41
C ILE A 64 1.38 1.76 -4.35
N LYS A 65 1.69 2.91 -4.93
CA LYS A 65 3.02 3.52 -4.92
C LYS A 65 3.07 4.56 -3.80
N LEU A 66 4.10 4.46 -2.96
CA LEU A 66 4.29 5.26 -1.76
C LEU A 66 5.64 5.94 -1.85
N LYS A 67 5.69 7.27 -1.86
CA LYS A 67 6.95 8.02 -1.96
C LYS A 67 7.50 8.36 -0.58
N ILE A 68 8.76 7.99 -0.34
CA ILE A 68 9.45 8.09 0.95
C ILE A 68 10.88 8.52 0.68
N ASP A 69 11.34 9.59 1.32
CA ASP A 69 12.69 10.14 1.14
C ASP A 69 13.05 10.33 -0.36
N GLY A 70 12.07 10.79 -1.16
CA GLY A 70 12.22 10.95 -2.61
C GLY A 70 12.18 9.66 -3.44
N GLU A 71 12.06 8.48 -2.85
CA GLU A 71 12.01 7.19 -3.54
C GLU A 71 10.60 6.58 -3.55
N TRP A 72 10.19 6.00 -4.69
CA TRP A 72 8.93 5.25 -4.77
C TRP A 72 9.09 3.81 -4.29
N LYS A 73 8.32 3.45 -3.28
CA LYS A 73 8.10 2.08 -2.82
C LYS A 73 6.76 1.55 -3.31
N ARG A 74 6.60 0.23 -3.30
CA ARG A 74 5.47 -0.46 -3.92
C ARG A 74 4.84 -1.45 -2.96
N MET A 75 3.54 -1.32 -2.77
CA MET A 75 2.69 -2.28 -2.08
C MET A 75 1.77 -2.94 -3.11
N PHE A 76 1.92 -4.26 -3.28
CA PHE A 76 1.26 -5.03 -4.34
C PHE A 76 -0.04 -5.68 -3.87
N PHE A 77 -1.01 -5.73 -4.76
CA PHE A 77 -2.27 -6.46 -4.64
C PHE A 77 -2.44 -7.33 -5.88
N ARG A 78 -3.20 -8.43 -5.81
CA ARG A 78 -3.64 -9.08 -7.06
C ARG A 78 -4.60 -8.14 -7.79
N PHE A 79 -4.64 -8.26 -9.12
CA PHE A 79 -5.47 -7.39 -9.95
C PHE A 79 -6.96 -7.35 -9.56
N GLU A 80 -7.51 -8.45 -9.03
CA GLU A 80 -8.92 -8.56 -8.62
C GLU A 80 -9.15 -8.34 -7.11
N ASP A 81 -8.09 -8.03 -6.36
CA ASP A 81 -8.18 -7.72 -4.92
C ASP A 81 -8.67 -6.28 -4.71
N GLU A 82 -8.89 -5.91 -3.45
CA GLU A 82 -9.39 -4.59 -3.02
C GLU A 82 -8.33 -3.47 -3.11
N GLY A 83 -7.40 -3.53 -4.07
CA GLY A 83 -6.30 -2.56 -4.20
C GLY A 83 -6.76 -1.14 -4.52
N ASP A 84 -7.78 -0.98 -5.37
CA ASP A 84 -8.38 0.32 -5.73
C ASP A 84 -9.13 0.92 -4.54
N ASP A 85 -9.96 0.11 -3.87
CA ASP A 85 -10.68 0.51 -2.65
C ASP A 85 -9.71 0.88 -1.51
N CYS A 86 -8.60 0.16 -1.39
CA CYS A 86 -7.53 0.44 -0.44
C CYS A 86 -6.87 1.79 -0.75
N PHE A 87 -6.57 2.05 -2.02
CA PHE A 87 -5.97 3.32 -2.44
C PHE A 87 -6.89 4.51 -2.16
N ASP A 88 -8.17 4.41 -2.50
CA ASP A 88 -9.15 5.48 -2.29
C ASP A 88 -9.28 5.82 -0.79
N PHE A 89 -9.33 4.81 0.06
CA PHE A 89 -9.38 5.01 1.51
C PHE A 89 -8.06 5.56 2.07
N LEU A 90 -6.92 5.02 1.65
CA LEU A 90 -5.59 5.53 2.03
C LEU A 90 -5.45 7.00 1.65
N LYS A 91 -5.86 7.38 0.45
CA LYS A 91 -5.82 8.76 -0.03
C LYS A 91 -6.66 9.69 0.81
N TYR A 92 -7.85 9.25 1.22
CA TYR A 92 -8.69 10.00 2.14
C TYR A 92 -7.99 10.19 3.50
N GLN A 93 -7.47 9.12 4.09
CA GLN A 93 -6.80 9.17 5.40
C GLN A 93 -5.54 10.04 5.37
N PHE A 94 -4.69 9.88 4.36
CA PHE A 94 -3.49 10.69 4.20
C PHE A 94 -3.80 12.18 3.98
N SER A 95 -4.82 12.49 3.18
CA SER A 95 -5.27 13.89 2.99
C SER A 95 -5.82 14.49 4.29
N SER A 96 -6.50 13.70 5.12
CA SER A 96 -6.97 14.11 6.45
C SER A 96 -5.79 14.36 7.39
N TYR A 97 -4.81 13.46 7.39
CA TYR A 97 -3.60 13.58 8.19
C TYR A 97 -2.83 14.88 7.89
N GLN A 98 -2.61 15.19 6.60
CA GLN A 98 -1.94 16.42 6.13
C GLN A 98 -2.69 17.72 6.47
N GLN A 99 -3.99 17.68 6.73
CA GLN A 99 -4.75 18.88 7.12
C GLN A 99 -4.69 19.15 8.63
N ASN A 100 -4.39 18.12 9.42
CA ASN A 100 -4.36 18.20 10.88
C ASN A 100 -2.94 18.33 11.46
N HIS A 101 -1.91 18.23 10.63
CA HIS A 101 -0.48 18.31 10.99
C HIS A 101 0.26 19.26 10.03
#